data_AF-A0A661CJ12-F1
#
_entry.id   AF-A0A661CJ12-F1
#
_cell.length_a   1.000
_cell.length_b   1.000
_cell.length_c   1.000
_cell.angle_alpha   90.00
_cell.angle_beta   90.00
_cell.angle_gamma   90.00
#
_symmetry.space_group_name_H-M   'P 1'
#
loop_
_entity.id
_entity.type
_entity.pdbx_description
1 polymer ?
#
loop_
_entity_poly.entity_id
_entity_poly.type
_entity_poly.pdbx_seq_one_letter_code
_entity_poly.pdbx_strand_id
1 'polypeptide(L)'
;MEGYGEQLAAYTYQHHPDLTLADTLDSKSIIPSKRRYLSMSLPFRVVTKGGRFAELPNHLRHSLTLKFYNSVSARQLDNPALSYTISLSALSDMRLGITYEPMSESDAQALENFRESDQETLPVYLFNLKPVIKLEDTVMAQGKA
;
A
#
# COMPACT_ATOMS: atom_id res chain seq x y z
N MET A 1 -13.65 74.50 -1.92
CA MET A 1 -14.37 73.19 -1.91
C MET A 1 -15.69 73.35 -1.16
N GLU A 2 -16.50 74.37 -1.48
CA GLU A 2 -17.59 74.84 -0.59
C GLU A 2 -19.02 74.60 -1.15
N GLY A 3 -19.18 73.85 -2.25
CA GLY A 3 -20.51 73.59 -2.84
C GLY A 3 -20.79 72.14 -3.24
N TYR A 4 -19.81 71.25 -3.11
CA TYR A 4 -19.96 69.86 -3.55
C TYR A 4 -20.86 69.03 -2.61
N GLY A 5 -20.82 69.32 -1.30
CA GLY A 5 -21.67 68.65 -0.30
C GLY A 5 -23.16 68.97 -0.46
N GLU A 6 -23.50 70.22 -0.79
CA GLU A 6 -24.88 70.65 -1.02
C GLU A 6 -25.48 70.00 -2.28
N GLN A 7 -24.68 69.88 -3.35
CA GLN A 7 -25.09 69.21 -4.58
C GLN A 7 -25.38 67.72 -4.36
N LEU A 8 -24.56 67.03 -3.57
CA LEU A 8 -24.80 65.63 -3.22
C LEU A 8 -26.05 65.49 -2.34
N ALA A 9 -26.25 66.36 -1.35
CA ALA A 9 -27.42 66.33 -0.48
C ALA A 9 -28.73 66.52 -1.27
N ALA A 10 -28.74 67.46 -2.22
CA ALA A 10 -29.87 67.69 -3.10
C ALA A 10 -30.16 66.48 -4.00
N TYR A 11 -29.13 65.85 -4.56
CA TYR A 11 -29.27 64.67 -5.39
C TYR A 11 -29.83 63.46 -4.62
N THR A 12 -29.33 63.22 -3.40
CA THR A 12 -29.82 62.13 -2.55
C THR A 12 -31.30 62.35 -2.18
N TYR A 13 -31.69 63.55 -1.77
CA TYR A 13 -33.08 63.84 -1.40
C TYR A 13 -34.06 63.68 -2.58
N GLN A 14 -33.62 64.01 -3.79
CA GLN A 14 -34.47 63.90 -4.99
C GLN A 14 -34.69 62.45 -5.44
N HIS A 15 -33.69 61.59 -5.32
CA HIS A 15 -33.75 60.22 -5.85
C HIS A 15 -34.02 59.15 -4.78
N HIS A 16 -33.74 59.44 -3.52
CA HIS A 16 -33.93 58.55 -2.36
C HIS A 16 -34.39 59.36 -1.13
N PRO A 17 -35.66 59.81 -1.09
CA PRO A 17 -36.18 60.71 -0.05
C PRO A 17 -36.23 60.07 1.35
N ASP A 18 -36.03 58.77 1.43
CA ASP A 18 -35.97 57.93 2.63
C ASP A 18 -34.55 57.81 3.22
N LEU A 19 -33.53 58.36 2.55
CA LEU A 19 -32.12 58.26 2.96
C LEU A 19 -31.49 59.65 3.15
N THR A 20 -30.80 59.85 4.27
CA THR A 20 -30.01 61.07 4.50
C THR A 20 -28.66 60.94 3.81
N LEU A 21 -28.03 62.05 3.41
CA LEU A 21 -26.67 62.04 2.85
C LEU A 21 -25.69 61.28 3.77
N ALA A 22 -25.81 61.47 5.08
CA ALA A 22 -25.03 60.76 6.09
C ALA A 22 -25.21 59.23 6.04
N ASP A 23 -26.43 58.75 5.76
CA ASP A 23 -26.75 57.33 5.69
C ASP A 23 -26.11 56.66 4.47
N THR A 24 -26.02 57.40 3.34
CA THR A 24 -25.39 56.88 2.12
C THR A 24 -23.88 56.75 2.23
N LEU A 25 -23.22 57.68 2.96
CA LEU A 25 -21.77 57.71 3.11
C LEU A 25 -21.24 56.68 4.12
N ASP A 26 -22.04 56.32 5.13
CA ASP A 26 -21.65 55.34 6.16
C ASP A 26 -22.35 53.98 6.02
N SER A 27 -23.14 53.78 4.96
CA SER A 27 -23.76 52.48 4.69
C SER A 27 -22.74 51.47 4.17
N LYS A 28 -22.58 50.37 4.91
CA LYS A 28 -21.84 49.18 4.45
C LYS A 28 -22.84 48.08 4.14
N SER A 29 -23.00 47.77 2.86
CA SER A 29 -23.81 46.64 2.41
C SER A 29 -22.91 45.51 1.95
N ILE A 30 -23.07 44.31 2.54
CA ILE A 30 -22.38 43.12 2.08
C ILE A 30 -23.09 42.65 0.80
N ILE A 31 -22.45 42.85 -0.34
CA ILE A 31 -22.95 42.33 -1.61
C ILE A 31 -22.50 40.86 -1.72
N PRO A 32 -23.41 39.87 -1.61
CA PRO A 32 -23.04 38.47 -1.65
C PRO A 32 -22.59 38.08 -3.07
N SER A 33 -21.29 37.84 -3.26
CA SER A 33 -20.74 37.37 -4.53
C SER A 33 -20.86 35.83 -4.62
N LYS A 34 -21.86 35.33 -5.35
CA LYS A 34 -22.01 33.89 -5.63
C LYS A 34 -21.05 33.46 -6.76
N ARG A 35 -19.79 33.22 -6.41
CA ARG A 35 -18.81 32.67 -7.37
C ARG A 35 -19.02 31.16 -7.51
N ARG A 36 -19.07 30.65 -8.74
CA ARG A 36 -19.17 29.19 -9.02
C ARG A 36 -17.87 28.43 -8.76
N TYR A 37 -16.77 29.14 -8.56
CA TYR A 37 -15.42 28.60 -8.36
C TYR A 37 -14.69 29.41 -7.29
N LEU A 38 -13.81 28.72 -6.55
CA LEU A 38 -12.94 29.38 -5.59
C LEU A 38 -11.92 30.24 -6.35
N SER A 39 -11.62 31.44 -5.87
CA SER A 39 -10.76 32.39 -6.61
C SER A 39 -9.27 32.00 -6.70
N MET A 40 -8.92 30.79 -6.25
CA MET A 40 -7.62 30.14 -6.41
C MET A 40 -7.73 28.67 -6.84
N SER A 41 -8.92 28.24 -7.32
CA SER A 41 -9.05 26.90 -7.89
C SER A 41 -8.45 26.87 -9.30
N LEU A 42 -7.75 25.79 -9.63
CA LEU A 42 -7.22 25.53 -10.96
C LEU A 42 -8.36 25.55 -12.01
N PRO A 43 -8.21 26.27 -13.15
CA PRO A 43 -9.25 26.41 -14.17
C PRO A 43 -9.37 25.17 -15.08
N PHE A 44 -8.90 24.00 -14.64
CA PHE A 44 -8.88 22.79 -15.44
C PHE A 44 -10.01 21.85 -15.04
N ARG A 45 -10.78 21.42 -16.05
CA ARG A 45 -11.78 20.37 -15.89
C ARG A 45 -11.05 19.03 -15.84
N VAL A 46 -11.20 18.29 -14.75
CA VAL A 46 -10.66 16.93 -14.66
C VAL A 46 -11.39 16.04 -15.66
N VAL A 47 -10.72 15.68 -16.76
CA VAL A 47 -11.30 14.87 -17.85
C VAL A 47 -11.33 13.39 -17.48
N THR A 48 -10.32 12.93 -16.73
CA THR A 48 -10.27 11.57 -16.20
C THR A 48 -9.53 11.55 -14.86
N LYS A 49 -9.95 10.66 -13.97
CA LYS A 49 -9.21 10.29 -12.76
C LYS A 49 -8.90 8.81 -12.89
N GLY A 50 -7.65 8.41 -12.64
CA GLY A 50 -7.31 7.00 -12.51
C GLY A 50 -8.13 6.32 -11.40
N GLY A 51 -8.18 4.99 -11.43
CA GLY A 51 -8.81 4.21 -10.37
C GLY A 51 -8.22 4.61 -9.01
N ARG A 52 -9.09 4.97 -8.07
CA ARG A 52 -8.70 5.14 -6.67
C ARG A 52 -8.76 3.77 -6.02
N PHE A 53 -7.62 3.28 -5.59
CA PHE A 53 -7.54 2.02 -4.88
C PHE A 53 -7.29 2.32 -3.40
N ALA A 54 -8.05 1.67 -2.52
CA ALA A 54 -7.83 1.75 -1.09
C ALA A 54 -6.51 1.06 -0.68
N GLU A 55 -6.06 0.11 -1.49
CA GLU A 55 -4.84 -0.66 -1.28
C GLU A 55 -4.15 -0.90 -2.62
N LEU A 56 -2.83 -1.15 -2.59
CA LEU A 56 -2.05 -1.43 -3.79
C LEU A 56 -2.57 -2.71 -4.48
N PRO A 57 -3.04 -2.66 -5.74
CA PRO A 57 -3.51 -3.84 -6.46
C PRO A 57 -2.43 -4.93 -6.53
N ASN A 58 -2.83 -6.21 -6.43
CA ASN A 58 -1.88 -7.33 -6.39
C ASN A 58 -0.93 -7.40 -7.59
N HIS A 59 -1.37 -6.98 -8.78
CA HIS A 59 -0.53 -6.95 -9.99
C HIS A 59 0.54 -5.86 -9.96
N LEU A 60 0.44 -4.90 -9.04
CA LEU A 60 1.45 -3.87 -8.79
C LEU A 60 2.32 -4.20 -7.57
N ARG A 61 2.08 -5.33 -6.90
CA ARG A 61 2.92 -5.79 -5.78
C ARG A 61 4.04 -6.67 -6.31
N HIS A 62 5.25 -6.40 -5.88
CA HIS A 62 6.35 -7.32 -6.10
C HIS A 62 6.20 -8.54 -5.19
N SER A 63 6.41 -9.72 -5.78
CA SER A 63 6.32 -11.01 -5.10
C SER A 63 7.48 -11.91 -5.50
N LEU A 64 7.97 -12.70 -4.54
CA LEU A 64 8.92 -13.77 -4.73
C LEU A 64 8.18 -15.10 -4.68
N THR A 65 8.40 -15.97 -5.67
CA THR A 65 7.86 -17.34 -5.66
C THR A 65 9.01 -18.33 -5.54
N LEU A 66 8.96 -19.15 -4.49
CA LEU A 66 9.91 -20.22 -4.23
C LEU A 66 9.29 -21.54 -4.67
N LYS A 67 9.97 -22.24 -5.57
CA LYS A 67 9.57 -23.55 -6.08
C LYS A 67 10.64 -24.58 -5.77
N PHE A 68 10.26 -25.64 -5.05
CA PHE A 68 11.13 -26.77 -4.75
C PHE A 68 10.71 -27.95 -5.63
N TYR A 69 11.69 -28.55 -6.30
CA TYR A 69 11.50 -29.69 -7.18
C TYR A 69 12.24 -30.89 -6.61
N ASN A 70 11.59 -32.07 -6.64
CA ASN A 70 12.17 -33.33 -6.16
C ASN A 70 13.08 -34.01 -7.20
N SER A 71 13.05 -33.58 -8.47
CA SER A 71 13.82 -34.18 -9.56
C SER A 71 14.05 -33.19 -10.69
N VAL A 72 15.04 -33.50 -11.54
CA VAL A 72 15.32 -32.72 -12.77
C VAL A 72 14.14 -32.75 -13.72
N SER A 73 13.47 -33.90 -13.85
CA SER A 73 12.26 -34.05 -14.68
C SER A 73 11.10 -33.20 -14.16
N ALA A 74 10.87 -33.17 -12.85
CA ALA A 74 9.85 -32.31 -12.24
C ALA A 74 10.14 -30.82 -12.47
N ARG A 75 11.42 -30.43 -12.46
CA ARG A 75 11.84 -29.06 -12.79
C ARG A 75 11.57 -28.71 -14.26
N GLN A 76 11.86 -29.63 -15.18
CA GLN A 76 11.62 -29.42 -16.62
C GLN A 76 10.12 -29.30 -16.95
N LEU A 77 9.27 -30.01 -16.22
CA LEU A 77 7.82 -29.99 -16.37
C LEU A 77 7.12 -28.92 -15.53
N ASP A 78 7.88 -28.07 -14.83
CA ASP A 78 7.39 -27.09 -13.84
C ASP A 78 6.34 -27.67 -12.87
N ASN A 79 6.62 -28.86 -12.34
CA ASN A 79 5.79 -29.56 -11.36
C ASN A 79 6.46 -29.56 -9.98
N PRO A 80 6.39 -28.45 -9.22
CA PRO A 80 7.06 -28.33 -7.93
C PRO A 80 6.37 -29.17 -6.84
N ALA A 81 7.18 -29.83 -6.01
CA ALA A 81 6.71 -30.50 -4.79
C ALA A 81 6.24 -29.50 -3.72
N LEU A 82 6.80 -28.28 -3.74
CA LEU A 82 6.38 -27.16 -2.90
C LEU A 82 6.49 -25.86 -3.70
N SER A 83 5.41 -25.07 -3.72
CA SER A 83 5.40 -23.72 -4.28
C SER A 83 4.83 -22.76 -3.26
N TYR A 84 5.60 -21.73 -2.91
CA TYR A 84 5.18 -20.71 -1.95
C TYR A 84 5.49 -19.32 -2.48
N THR A 85 4.50 -18.43 -2.44
CA THR A 85 4.61 -17.05 -2.93
C THR A 85 4.52 -16.07 -1.77
N ILE A 86 5.51 -15.18 -1.66
CA ILE A 86 5.60 -14.18 -0.60
C ILE A 86 5.69 -12.80 -1.25
N SER A 87 4.98 -11.83 -0.68
CA SER A 87 5.14 -10.43 -1.11
C SER A 87 6.46 -9.86 -0.59
N LEU A 88 7.21 -9.14 -1.44
CA LEU A 88 8.48 -8.53 -1.02
C LEU A 88 8.30 -7.50 0.11
N SER A 89 7.17 -6.81 0.16
CA SER A 89 6.87 -5.89 1.26
C SER A 89 6.66 -6.60 2.60
N ALA A 90 6.28 -7.88 2.60
CA ALA A 90 6.19 -8.69 3.80
C ALA A 90 7.56 -9.24 4.25
N LEU A 91 8.60 -9.10 3.41
CA LEU A 91 9.94 -9.62 3.65
C LEU A 91 10.92 -8.55 4.14
N SER A 92 10.49 -7.29 4.34
CA SER A 92 11.39 -6.12 4.44
C SER A 92 12.54 -6.32 5.43
N ASP A 93 12.23 -6.77 6.64
CA ASP A 93 13.19 -7.01 7.72
C ASP A 93 13.18 -8.46 8.19
N MET A 94 12.43 -9.34 7.49
CA MET A 94 12.24 -10.72 7.92
C MET A 94 13.16 -11.66 7.14
N ARG A 95 13.94 -12.46 7.86
CA ARG A 95 14.86 -13.45 7.30
C ARG A 95 14.08 -14.65 6.78
N LEU A 96 14.27 -14.93 5.50
CA LEU A 96 13.80 -16.16 4.87
C LEU A 96 14.76 -17.31 5.22
N GLY A 97 14.27 -18.30 5.97
CA GLY A 97 14.99 -19.52 6.31
C GLY A 97 14.43 -20.73 5.55
N ILE A 98 15.31 -21.57 5.03
CA ILE A 98 14.95 -22.88 4.48
C ILE A 98 15.63 -23.93 5.36
N THR A 99 14.83 -24.77 5.99
CA THR A 99 15.33 -25.85 6.86
C THR A 99 14.77 -27.17 6.39
N TYR A 100 15.54 -28.25 6.54
CA TYR A 100 15.09 -29.59 6.24
C TYR A 100 14.83 -30.32 7.56
N GLU A 101 13.58 -30.70 7.79
CA GLU A 101 13.18 -31.43 8.99
C GLU A 101 12.95 -32.91 8.65
N PRO A 102 13.21 -33.84 9.58
CA PRO A 102 12.94 -35.26 9.38
C PRO A 102 11.45 -35.50 9.07
N MET A 103 11.18 -36.42 8.13
CA MET A 103 9.81 -36.78 7.79
C MET A 103 9.13 -37.63 8.87
N SER A 104 9.88 -38.54 9.51
CA SER A 104 9.39 -39.46 10.53
C SER A 104 10.26 -39.49 11.79
N GLU A 105 9.72 -40.01 12.89
CA GLU A 105 10.49 -40.22 14.13
C GLU A 105 11.64 -41.22 13.93
N SER A 106 11.47 -42.22 13.06
CA SER A 106 12.56 -43.14 12.69
C SER A 106 13.69 -42.45 11.95
N ASP A 107 13.40 -41.49 11.06
CA ASP A 107 14.44 -40.70 10.38
C ASP A 107 15.19 -39.82 11.39
N ALA A 108 14.47 -39.23 12.35
CA ALA A 108 15.07 -38.40 13.40
C ALA A 108 16.01 -39.21 14.31
N GLN A 109 15.60 -40.42 14.71
CA GLN A 109 16.46 -41.33 15.48
C GLN A 109 17.66 -41.81 14.67
N ALA A 110 17.48 -42.11 13.39
CA ALA A 110 18.59 -42.50 12.53
C ALA A 110 19.62 -41.37 12.36
N LEU A 111 19.17 -40.12 12.23
CA LEU A 111 20.03 -38.93 12.20
C LEU A 111 20.79 -38.74 13.51
N GLU A 112 20.12 -38.91 14.66
CA GLU A 112 20.76 -38.78 15.97
C GLU A 112 21.81 -39.87 16.19
N ASN A 113 21.49 -41.13 15.85
CA ASN A 113 22.43 -42.24 15.90
C ASN A 113 23.66 -41.99 15.00
N PHE A 114 23.46 -41.41 13.82
CA PHE A 114 24.58 -41.03 12.94
C PHE A 114 25.43 -39.92 13.56
N ARG A 115 24.81 -38.93 14.21
CA ARG A 115 25.50 -37.82 14.89
C ARG A 115 26.39 -38.30 16.04
N GLU A 116 25.96 -39.35 16.75
CA GLU A 116 26.74 -39.99 17.81
C GLU A 116 27.82 -40.96 17.31
N SER A 117 27.71 -41.43 16.06
CA SER A 117 28.61 -42.46 15.49
C SER A 117 29.98 -41.96 15.02
N ASP A 118 30.30 -40.68 15.22
CA ASP A 118 31.54 -40.00 14.79
C ASP A 118 31.88 -40.20 13.30
N GLN A 119 30.90 -40.58 12.47
CA GLN A 119 31.10 -40.73 11.03
C GLN A 119 31.10 -39.38 10.35
N GLU A 120 32.19 -39.09 9.63
CA GLU A 120 32.38 -37.81 8.92
C GLU A 120 31.52 -37.69 7.65
N THR A 121 30.92 -38.79 7.17
CA THR A 121 30.15 -38.81 5.93
C THR A 121 28.71 -39.24 6.17
N LEU A 122 27.77 -38.33 5.91
CA LEU A 122 26.33 -38.61 6.00
C LEU A 122 25.77 -38.99 4.62
N PRO A 123 25.38 -40.25 4.39
CA PRO A 123 24.68 -40.64 3.17
C PRO A 123 23.26 -40.06 3.14
N VAL A 124 23.12 -38.90 2.49
CA VAL A 124 21.85 -38.13 2.42
C VAL A 124 20.68 -38.93 1.83
N TYR A 125 20.96 -39.93 1.00
CA TYR A 125 19.93 -40.77 0.37
C TYR A 125 19.21 -41.73 1.34
N LEU A 126 19.73 -41.93 2.55
CA LEU A 126 19.09 -42.80 3.56
C LEU A 126 18.00 -42.09 4.38
N PHE A 127 17.89 -40.77 4.27
CA PHE A 127 17.00 -39.97 5.10
C PHE A 127 15.93 -39.31 4.25
N ASN A 128 14.67 -39.43 4.69
CA ASN A 128 13.57 -38.67 4.10
C ASN A 128 13.42 -37.35 4.85
N LEU A 129 13.71 -36.25 4.15
CA LEU A 129 13.63 -34.90 4.69
C LEU A 129 12.54 -34.10 3.98
N LYS A 130 11.78 -33.32 4.74
CA LYS A 130 10.82 -32.36 4.19
C LYS A 130 11.40 -30.94 4.26
N PRO A 131 11.34 -30.16 3.16
CA PRO A 131 11.72 -28.76 3.20
C PRO A 131 10.65 -27.96 3.94
N VAL A 132 11.08 -27.13 4.88
CA VAL A 132 10.24 -26.23 5.67
C VAL A 132 10.73 -24.80 5.44
N ILE A 133 9.81 -23.95 4.96
CA ILE A 133 10.07 -22.52 4.77
C ILE A 133 9.69 -21.82 6.06
N LYS A 134 10.66 -21.15 6.68
CA LYS A 134 10.50 -20.34 7.88
C LYS A 134 10.74 -18.88 7.56
N LEU A 135 10.03 -18.01 8.27
CA LEU A 135 10.22 -16.57 8.18
C LEU A 135 10.39 -16.05 9.61
N GLU A 136 11.60 -15.54 9.90
CA GLU A 136 12.18 -15.39 11.25
C GLU A 136 12.24 -16.74 11.99
N ASP A 137 11.12 -17.23 12.52
CA ASP A 137 10.97 -18.54 13.15
C ASP A 137 9.60 -19.19 12.91
N THR A 138 8.72 -18.53 12.15
CA THR A 138 7.36 -19.02 11.88
C THR A 138 7.35 -19.89 10.64
N VAL A 139 6.80 -21.10 10.74
CA VAL A 139 6.65 -22.02 9.62
C VAL A 139 5.57 -21.51 8.66
N MET A 140 5.97 -21.18 7.44
CA MET A 140 5.09 -20.64 6.40
C MET A 140 4.61 -21.71 5.43
N ALA A 141 5.46 -22.68 5.12
CA ALA A 141 5.10 -23.78 4.22
C ALA A 141 5.94 -25.03 4.50
N GLN A 142 5.37 -26.21 4.28
CA GLN A 142 6.05 -27.50 4.41
C GLN A 142 5.87 -28.30 3.12
N GLY A 143 6.96 -28.84 2.59
CA GLY A 143 6.95 -29.74 1.45
C GLY A 143 6.46 -31.13 1.83
N LYS A 144 5.92 -31.84 0.84
CA LYS A 144 5.70 -33.29 0.91
C LYS A 144 6.95 -33.99 0.37
N ALA A 145 7.17 -35.25 0.80
CA ALA A 145 8.17 -36.14 0.18
C ALA A 145 7.88 -36.31 -1.31
#